data_AF-A0A7S0YXH8-F1
#
_entry.id   AF-A0A7S0YXH8-F1
#
_cell.length_a   1.000
_cell.length_b   1.000
_cell.length_c   1.000
_cell.angle_alpha   90.00
_cell.angle_beta   90.00
_cell.angle_gamma   90.00
#
_symmetry.space_group_name_H-M   'P 1'
#
loop_
_entity.id
_entity.type
_entity.pdbx_description
1 polymer ?
#
loop_
_entity_poly.entity_id
_entity_poly.type
_entity_poly.pdbx_seq_one_letter_code
_entity_poly.pdbx_strand_id
1 'polypeptide(L)'
;PVAPVHRWHAMRSVRIGLTTLATLPVLSLAHPFRSTFVPSLKGCLPTRALDLPSCLAFAPPPIRTSCAGCSRHRETGYPFVVLRQTRQSMSGGSATAEDGPDEVLRYWMGDEFVQGNYEAMKMDEYQKNRMKIWYGGGAELDKEIADKFSDLIRAASGAKLSSGEWATPKGVLARIILFDQLSRNAFRKKKEAFAYDEEAMQLSRGLFNNNLTKGLPTYAVCFVGMPLMHSEDLQDHYLAEAGVADRRDDKGIQAFLKHLKEHSEVLERFGRYPHRNSLYGRETTEEEQEFLSGPDCPGWAKSQLVTDD
;
A
#
# COMPACT_ATOMS: atom_id res chain seq x y z
N PRO A 1 -11.23 -63.31 -7.44
CA PRO A 1 -12.49 -63.90 -6.92
C PRO A 1 -13.17 -62.90 -5.98
N VAL A 2 -14.48 -62.68 -6.12
CA VAL A 2 -15.21 -61.51 -5.58
C VAL A 2 -16.44 -61.97 -4.78
N ALA A 3 -16.97 -61.08 -3.91
CA ALA A 3 -18.27 -61.16 -3.20
C ALA A 3 -18.27 -62.06 -1.93
N PRO A 4 -19.23 -61.90 -0.97
CA PRO A 4 -20.48 -61.09 -0.95
C PRO A 4 -20.41 -59.87 -0.01
N VAL A 5 -21.21 -58.79 -0.08
CA VAL A 5 -22.65 -58.55 -0.36
C VAL A 5 -23.60 -58.98 0.79
N HIS A 6 -24.09 -58.01 1.56
CA HIS A 6 -25.28 -58.16 2.40
C HIS A 6 -26.37 -57.13 2.04
N ARG A 7 -27.62 -57.56 2.18
CA ARG A 7 -28.88 -56.87 1.83
C ARG A 7 -29.69 -56.57 3.11
N TRP A 8 -30.95 -56.13 2.93
CA TRP A 8 -32.05 -55.94 3.91
C TRP A 8 -32.20 -54.50 4.45
N HIS A 9 -33.14 -53.72 3.89
CA HIS A 9 -34.59 -53.63 4.18
C HIS A 9 -34.87 -52.83 5.49
N ALA A 10 -35.30 -51.55 5.46
CA ALA A 10 -36.59 -50.97 5.04
C ALA A 10 -37.68 -50.92 6.14
N MET A 11 -38.14 -49.71 6.54
CA MET A 11 -39.57 -49.29 6.49
C MET A 11 -39.90 -47.92 7.14
N ARG A 12 -40.80 -47.18 6.45
CA ARG A 12 -41.92 -46.33 6.95
C ARG A 12 -41.68 -45.02 7.76
N SER A 13 -41.73 -43.91 7.01
CA SER A 13 -42.75 -42.84 7.07
C SER A 13 -43.44 -42.42 8.38
N VAL A 14 -43.35 -41.12 8.70
CA VAL A 14 -44.47 -40.28 9.20
C VAL A 14 -44.45 -38.93 8.46
N ARG A 15 -45.62 -38.37 8.12
CA ARG A 15 -45.81 -37.03 7.53
C ARG A 15 -46.46 -36.08 8.55
N ILE A 16 -45.91 -34.87 8.69
CA ILE A 16 -46.58 -33.58 9.02
C ILE A 16 -45.67 -32.50 8.41
N GLY A 17 -46.06 -31.38 7.78
CA GLY A 17 -47.36 -30.78 7.46
C GLY A 17 -47.15 -29.25 7.33
N LEU A 18 -47.43 -28.64 6.17
CA LEU A 18 -47.17 -27.21 5.88
C LEU A 18 -48.21 -26.26 6.47
N THR A 19 -47.77 -25.04 6.86
CA THR A 19 -48.44 -23.71 6.71
C THR A 19 -47.49 -22.59 7.22
N THR A 20 -46.82 -21.80 6.37
CA THR A 20 -47.21 -20.51 5.72
C THR A 20 -47.29 -19.24 6.58
N LEU A 21 -46.42 -18.27 6.22
CA LEU A 21 -46.62 -16.80 6.15
C LEU A 21 -47.04 -16.00 7.39
N ALA A 22 -46.21 -14.99 7.75
CA ALA A 22 -46.56 -13.56 7.59
C ALA A 22 -45.36 -12.61 7.88
N THR A 23 -45.38 -11.46 7.23
CA THR A 23 -44.37 -10.37 7.25
C THR A 23 -44.54 -9.39 8.41
N LEU A 24 -43.46 -8.73 8.85
CA LEU A 24 -43.51 -7.46 9.60
C LEU A 24 -42.48 -6.44 9.06
N PRO A 25 -42.71 -5.12 9.22
CA PRO A 25 -42.27 -4.13 8.23
C PRO A 25 -41.05 -3.26 8.62
N VAL A 26 -40.47 -2.64 7.60
CA VAL A 26 -39.58 -1.47 7.69
C VAL A 26 -40.41 -0.23 8.06
N LEU A 27 -39.92 0.60 8.98
CA LEU A 27 -40.39 1.98 9.14
C LEU A 27 -39.20 2.91 9.44
N SER A 28 -39.10 3.96 8.62
CA SER A 28 -38.23 5.12 8.81
C SER A 28 -39.10 6.36 8.70
N LEU A 29 -38.97 7.32 9.62
CA LEU A 29 -38.89 8.78 9.33
C LEU A 29 -38.99 9.66 10.59
N ALA A 30 -38.41 10.86 10.44
CA ALA A 30 -38.74 12.14 11.10
C ALA A 30 -38.29 12.43 12.56
N HIS A 31 -37.38 13.42 12.67
CA HIS A 31 -37.24 14.35 13.80
C HIS A 31 -38.49 15.24 13.96
N PRO A 32 -38.74 15.87 15.13
CA PRO A 32 -38.25 17.26 15.31
C PRO A 32 -37.76 17.64 16.73
N PHE A 33 -37.04 18.77 16.75
CA PHE A 33 -36.62 19.58 17.90
C PHE A 33 -37.58 19.65 19.10
N ARG A 34 -37.02 19.69 20.32
CA ARG A 34 -37.46 20.65 21.35
C ARG A 34 -36.34 21.10 22.28
N SER A 35 -36.37 22.38 22.63
CA SER A 35 -35.42 23.09 23.49
C SER A 35 -36.02 23.32 24.89
N THR A 36 -35.18 23.29 25.94
CA THR A 36 -35.52 23.85 27.27
C THR A 36 -34.32 24.54 27.94
N PHE A 37 -34.41 25.88 27.94
CA PHE A 37 -33.83 26.88 28.88
C PHE A 37 -34.25 26.58 30.36
N VAL A 38 -33.64 27.00 31.49
CA VAL A 38 -32.51 27.87 31.95
C VAL A 38 -32.08 27.32 33.36
N PRO A 39 -31.32 27.98 34.31
CA PRO A 39 -30.50 29.22 34.33
C PRO A 39 -29.02 28.99 34.77
N SER A 40 -28.00 29.81 34.44
CA SER A 40 -27.74 31.23 34.78
C SER A 40 -27.59 31.56 36.28
N LEU A 41 -26.35 31.71 36.75
CA LEU A 41 -25.98 32.65 37.83
C LEU A 41 -24.71 33.44 37.47
N LYS A 42 -24.68 34.71 37.90
CA LYS A 42 -23.66 35.72 37.56
C LYS A 42 -22.62 35.85 38.68
N GLY A 43 -21.38 36.23 38.34
CA GLY A 43 -20.36 36.70 39.29
C GLY A 43 -19.27 37.50 38.58
N CYS A 44 -19.01 38.73 39.02
CA CYS A 44 -18.12 39.68 38.32
C CYS A 44 -16.66 39.61 38.77
N LEU A 45 -15.76 39.84 37.80
CA LEU A 45 -14.59 40.76 37.77
C LEU A 45 -14.16 41.49 39.07
N PRO A 46 -12.85 41.85 39.25
CA PRO A 46 -12.04 42.48 38.20
C PRO A 46 -10.55 42.12 38.05
N THR A 47 -10.02 42.40 36.86
CA THR A 47 -8.59 42.46 36.52
C THR A 47 -7.98 43.83 36.87
N ARG A 48 -6.67 43.86 37.17
CA ARG A 48 -5.86 45.08 37.33
C ARG A 48 -5.00 45.32 36.09
N ALA A 49 -4.84 46.60 35.73
CA ALA A 49 -4.02 47.06 34.61
C ALA A 49 -2.61 47.50 35.06
N LEU A 50 -1.68 47.58 34.10
CA LEU A 50 -0.51 48.46 34.16
C LEU A 50 -0.24 49.11 32.79
N ASP A 51 -0.15 50.44 32.83
CA ASP A 51 0.30 51.45 31.87
C ASP A 51 1.80 51.30 31.48
N LEU A 52 2.42 51.94 30.46
CA LEU A 52 2.15 52.93 29.36
C LEU A 52 3.40 52.81 28.39
N PRO A 53 3.64 53.61 27.31
CA PRO A 53 2.83 54.62 26.63
C PRO A 53 2.74 54.53 25.07
N SER A 54 1.81 55.32 24.55
CA SER A 54 1.60 55.82 23.17
C SER A 54 2.77 56.72 22.66
N CYS A 55 2.85 57.27 21.43
CA CYS A 55 1.94 57.40 20.28
C CYS A 55 2.75 57.82 19.03
N LEU A 56 2.24 57.57 17.80
CA LEU A 56 2.02 58.59 16.75
C LEU A 56 1.47 57.94 15.47
N ALA A 57 0.46 58.58 14.86
CA ALA A 57 -0.24 58.09 13.67
C ALA A 57 -0.15 59.11 12.53
N PHE A 58 -0.19 58.65 11.27
CA PHE A 58 -0.53 59.49 10.11
C PHE A 58 -1.29 58.67 9.05
N ALA A 59 -2.18 59.33 8.32
CA ALA A 59 -3.14 58.75 7.38
C ALA A 59 -2.93 59.29 5.93
N PRO A 60 -3.55 58.69 4.88
CA PRO A 60 -3.24 58.87 3.43
C PRO A 60 -3.92 60.14 2.84
N PRO A 61 -3.94 60.48 1.50
CA PRO A 61 -3.78 59.67 0.24
C PRO A 61 -2.93 60.42 -0.85
N PRO A 62 -2.98 60.22 -2.21
CA PRO A 62 -3.91 59.46 -3.08
C PRO A 62 -3.33 58.60 -4.23
N ILE A 63 -4.27 58.01 -4.98
CA ILE A 63 -4.15 56.96 -6.01
C ILE A 63 -3.70 57.51 -7.38
N ARG A 64 -2.87 56.76 -8.13
CA ARG A 64 -2.95 56.66 -9.60
C ARG A 64 -2.33 55.37 -10.20
N THR A 65 -3.21 54.50 -10.68
CA THR A 65 -3.12 53.67 -11.92
C THR A 65 -1.89 52.84 -12.30
N SER A 66 -2.15 51.52 -12.48
CA SER A 66 -1.64 50.63 -13.55
C SER A 66 -0.18 50.12 -13.54
N CYS A 67 0.00 48.83 -13.25
CA CYS A 67 0.13 47.80 -14.30
C CYS A 67 -0.09 46.38 -13.73
N ALA A 68 -0.14 45.36 -14.58
CA ALA A 68 -0.72 44.05 -14.27
C ALA A 68 0.25 42.96 -13.79
N GLY A 69 -0.23 42.15 -12.84
CA GLY A 69 -0.13 40.68 -12.86
C GLY A 69 1.24 40.01 -12.76
N CYS A 70 1.65 39.67 -11.54
CA CYS A 70 2.53 38.50 -11.32
C CYS A 70 2.31 37.87 -9.93
N SER A 71 1.37 36.93 -9.84
CA SER A 71 1.17 36.07 -8.68
C SER A 71 1.48 34.63 -9.09
N ARG A 72 2.69 34.14 -8.84
CA ARG A 72 3.00 32.71 -9.01
C ARG A 72 2.90 32.01 -7.66
N HIS A 73 1.80 31.29 -7.47
CA HIS A 73 1.75 30.21 -6.49
C HIS A 73 2.80 29.14 -6.83
N ARG A 74 3.37 28.54 -5.80
CA ARG A 74 4.36 27.48 -5.90
C ARG A 74 3.64 26.13 -5.92
N GLU A 75 3.22 25.69 -7.10
CA GLU A 75 2.66 24.34 -7.27
C GLU A 75 3.79 23.30 -7.29
N THR A 76 3.86 22.46 -6.25
CA THR A 76 4.67 21.23 -6.26
C THR A 76 3.90 20.11 -6.96
N GLY A 77 3.65 20.28 -8.26
CA GLY A 77 3.11 19.23 -9.11
C GLY A 77 4.23 18.40 -9.73
N TYR A 78 4.29 17.10 -9.40
CA TYR A 78 5.16 16.16 -10.12
C TYR A 78 4.65 16.02 -11.57
N PRO A 79 5.45 16.38 -12.59
CA PRO A 79 5.00 16.29 -13.97
C PRO A 79 5.07 14.85 -14.45
N PHE A 80 3.92 14.20 -14.62
CA PHE A 80 3.80 13.01 -15.45
C PHE A 80 4.06 13.42 -16.91
N VAL A 81 5.31 13.29 -17.37
CA VAL A 81 5.70 13.75 -18.71
C VAL A 81 5.13 12.81 -19.76
N VAL A 82 4.04 13.23 -20.40
CA VAL A 82 3.57 12.64 -21.66
C VAL A 82 4.56 13.00 -22.76
N LEU A 83 5.63 12.21 -22.89
CA LEU A 83 6.63 12.40 -23.94
C LEU A 83 6.02 12.15 -25.32
N ARG A 84 5.96 13.20 -26.14
CA ARG A 84 5.66 13.08 -27.57
C ARG A 84 6.71 12.19 -28.24
N GLN A 85 6.24 11.27 -29.08
CA GLN A 85 7.09 10.38 -29.86
C GLN A 85 8.07 11.16 -30.75
N THR A 86 9.37 11.05 -30.48
CA THR A 86 10.42 11.25 -31.46
C THR A 86 10.90 9.88 -31.93
N ARG A 87 10.65 9.58 -33.22
CA ARG A 87 10.91 8.26 -33.79
C ARG A 87 12.38 8.14 -34.17
N GLN A 88 13.22 7.66 -33.25
CA GLN A 88 14.57 7.19 -33.58
C GLN A 88 14.63 5.66 -33.54
N SER A 89 15.10 5.08 -34.64
CA SER A 89 15.27 3.64 -34.80
C SER A 89 16.53 3.19 -34.05
N MET A 90 16.33 2.50 -32.94
CA MET A 90 17.36 1.68 -32.30
C MET A 90 16.88 0.22 -32.37
N SER A 91 17.72 -0.67 -32.88
CA SER A 91 17.42 -2.10 -33.02
C SER A 91 17.46 -2.79 -31.65
N GLY A 92 16.39 -2.66 -30.88
CA GLY A 92 16.20 -3.38 -29.63
C GLY A 92 15.74 -4.83 -29.88
N GLY A 93 16.30 -5.78 -29.13
CA GLY A 93 15.80 -7.14 -29.10
C GLY A 93 14.33 -7.15 -28.65
N SER A 94 13.48 -7.89 -29.38
CA SER A 94 12.06 -7.99 -29.07
C SER A 94 11.87 -8.55 -27.67
N ALA A 95 11.17 -7.82 -26.80
CA ALA A 95 10.46 -8.47 -25.70
C ALA A 95 9.46 -9.45 -26.35
N THR A 96 9.59 -10.74 -26.07
CA THR A 96 8.58 -11.72 -26.43
C THR A 96 7.39 -11.58 -25.48
N ALA A 97 6.25 -12.18 -25.82
CA ALA A 97 5.05 -12.15 -24.97
C ALA A 97 5.25 -12.82 -23.58
N GLU A 98 6.39 -13.47 -23.37
CA GLU A 98 6.80 -14.10 -22.11
C GLU A 98 7.37 -13.08 -21.11
N ASP A 99 7.96 -11.96 -21.56
CA ASP A 99 8.52 -10.90 -20.70
C ASP A 99 7.49 -9.77 -20.40
N GLY A 100 6.20 -10.09 -20.32
CA GLY A 100 5.12 -9.10 -20.15
C GLY A 100 4.80 -8.76 -18.69
N PRO A 101 4.14 -7.61 -18.40
CA PRO A 101 3.68 -7.30 -17.05
C PRO A 101 2.68 -8.35 -16.53
N ASP A 102 1.89 -8.92 -17.44
CA ASP A 102 0.94 -9.99 -17.15
C ASP A 102 1.62 -11.31 -16.71
N GLU A 103 2.89 -11.53 -17.04
CA GLU A 103 3.63 -12.74 -16.67
C GLU A 103 4.08 -12.68 -15.20
N VAL A 104 4.64 -11.53 -14.80
CA VAL A 104 4.91 -11.16 -13.41
C VAL A 104 3.65 -11.25 -12.55
N LEU A 105 2.55 -10.66 -13.04
CA LEU A 105 1.28 -10.62 -12.31
C LEU A 105 0.63 -12.00 -12.22
N ARG A 106 0.73 -12.85 -13.24
CA ARG A 106 0.26 -14.24 -13.20
C ARG A 106 1.02 -15.04 -12.15
N TYR A 107 2.35 -14.87 -12.10
CA TYR A 107 3.19 -15.53 -11.12
C TYR A 107 2.81 -15.14 -9.69
N TRP A 108 2.80 -13.82 -9.41
CA TRP A 108 2.61 -13.30 -8.06
C TRP A 108 1.13 -13.32 -7.62
N MET A 109 0.23 -12.81 -8.45
CA MET A 109 -1.19 -12.60 -8.15
C MET A 109 -2.11 -13.71 -8.69
N GLY A 110 -1.58 -14.70 -9.41
CA GLY A 110 -2.36 -15.80 -9.98
C GLY A 110 -3.04 -15.48 -11.32
N ASP A 111 -3.55 -16.53 -11.96
CA ASP A 111 -4.32 -16.44 -13.20
C ASP A 111 -5.60 -15.62 -13.01
N GLU A 112 -6.22 -15.73 -11.84
CA GLU A 112 -7.46 -15.07 -11.46
C GLU A 112 -7.33 -13.54 -11.54
N PHE A 113 -6.20 -12.99 -11.11
CA PHE A 113 -5.92 -11.55 -11.21
C PHE A 113 -5.80 -11.11 -12.66
N VAL A 114 -5.06 -11.85 -13.48
CA VAL A 114 -4.83 -11.49 -14.89
C VAL A 114 -6.09 -11.62 -15.73
N GLN A 115 -6.96 -12.58 -15.41
CA GLN A 115 -8.28 -12.77 -16.02
C GLN A 115 -9.35 -11.78 -15.49
N GLY A 116 -9.04 -10.98 -14.47
CA GLY A 116 -10.01 -10.07 -13.83
C GLY A 116 -11.05 -10.75 -12.94
N ASN A 117 -10.84 -12.01 -12.58
CA ASN A 117 -11.74 -12.81 -11.73
C ASN A 117 -11.49 -12.50 -10.23
N TYR A 118 -11.76 -11.25 -9.84
CA TYR A 118 -11.51 -10.78 -8.48
C TYR A 118 -12.43 -11.41 -7.41
N GLU A 119 -13.53 -12.05 -7.82
CA GLU A 119 -14.37 -12.82 -6.89
C GLU A 119 -13.68 -14.13 -6.46
N ALA A 120 -12.99 -14.83 -7.37
CA ALA A 120 -12.17 -15.99 -7.01
C ALA A 120 -11.04 -15.62 -6.04
N MET A 121 -10.47 -14.42 -6.17
CA MET A 121 -9.43 -13.93 -5.25
C MET A 121 -9.91 -13.73 -3.80
N LYS A 122 -11.22 -13.67 -3.55
CA LYS A 122 -11.76 -13.56 -2.18
C LYS A 122 -11.80 -14.91 -1.45
N MET A 123 -11.70 -16.03 -2.18
CA MET A 123 -11.84 -17.37 -1.63
C MET A 123 -10.63 -17.74 -0.75
N ASP A 124 -10.89 -18.44 0.36
CA ASP A 124 -9.86 -18.90 1.30
C ASP A 124 -8.78 -19.74 0.61
N GLU A 125 -9.13 -20.51 -0.43
CA GLU A 125 -8.18 -21.32 -1.19
C GLU A 125 -7.19 -20.46 -2.00
N TYR A 126 -7.66 -19.40 -2.68
CA TYR A 126 -6.78 -18.46 -3.36
C TYR A 126 -5.80 -17.85 -2.37
N GLN A 127 -6.31 -17.32 -1.25
CA GLN A 127 -5.48 -16.70 -0.22
C GLN A 127 -4.45 -17.71 0.33
N LYS A 128 -4.89 -18.91 0.74
CA LYS A 128 -4.02 -19.99 1.25
C LYS A 128 -2.93 -20.40 0.26
N ASN A 129 -3.21 -20.36 -1.05
CA ASN A 129 -2.22 -20.68 -2.07
C ASN A 129 -1.25 -19.51 -2.32
N ARG A 130 -1.74 -18.26 -2.37
CA ARG A 130 -0.89 -17.08 -2.53
C ARG A 130 0.02 -16.79 -1.33
N MET A 131 -0.46 -16.98 -0.10
CA MET A 131 0.33 -16.76 1.13
C MET A 131 1.63 -17.59 1.16
N LYS A 132 1.66 -18.76 0.51
CA LYS A 132 2.86 -19.60 0.36
C LYS A 132 3.95 -18.98 -0.52
N ILE A 133 3.60 -18.03 -1.38
CA ILE A 133 4.54 -17.29 -2.24
C ILE A 133 4.85 -15.94 -1.59
N TRP A 134 3.82 -15.16 -1.23
CA TRP A 134 3.96 -13.80 -0.70
C TRP A 134 4.69 -13.72 0.64
N TYR A 135 4.46 -14.68 1.53
CA TYR A 135 5.11 -14.77 2.84
C TYR A 135 5.88 -16.08 3.01
N GLY A 136 6.08 -16.79 1.89
CA GLY A 136 7.00 -17.91 1.83
C GLY A 136 8.44 -17.45 1.62
N GLY A 137 9.33 -18.44 1.66
CA GLY A 137 10.75 -18.30 1.40
C GLY A 137 11.39 -19.67 1.48
N GLY A 138 12.68 -19.76 1.17
CA GLY A 138 13.40 -21.02 1.10
C GLY A 138 14.19 -21.09 -0.20
N ALA A 139 15.25 -21.89 -0.20
CA ALA A 139 16.22 -21.94 -1.29
C ALA A 139 15.59 -22.28 -2.64
N GLU A 140 14.53 -23.10 -2.64
CA GLU A 140 13.79 -23.54 -3.82
C GLU A 140 13.00 -22.38 -4.44
N LEU A 141 12.18 -21.67 -3.65
CA LEU A 141 11.37 -20.54 -4.12
C LEU A 141 12.25 -19.34 -4.50
N ASP A 142 13.27 -19.06 -3.71
CA ASP A 142 14.21 -17.97 -3.98
C ASP A 142 15.01 -18.24 -5.26
N LYS A 143 15.41 -19.51 -5.50
CA LYS A 143 16.04 -19.92 -6.76
C LYS A 143 15.09 -19.83 -7.95
N GLU A 144 13.84 -20.29 -7.81
CA GLU A 144 12.83 -20.20 -8.88
C GLU A 144 12.60 -18.75 -9.31
N ILE A 145 12.43 -17.84 -8.34
CA ILE A 145 12.27 -16.41 -8.58
C ILE A 145 13.55 -15.80 -9.17
N ALA A 146 14.74 -16.19 -8.69
CA ALA A 146 16.00 -15.71 -9.24
C ALA A 146 16.22 -16.15 -10.70
N ASP A 147 16.05 -17.44 -10.99
CA ASP A 147 16.23 -18.00 -12.34
C ASP A 147 15.26 -17.37 -13.35
N LYS A 148 14.03 -17.05 -12.90
CA LYS A 148 12.98 -16.52 -13.77
C LYS A 148 13.02 -15.00 -13.94
N PHE A 149 13.26 -14.23 -12.87
CA PHE A 149 13.02 -12.79 -12.87
C PHE A 149 14.26 -11.91 -12.69
N SER A 150 15.43 -12.44 -12.34
CA SER A 150 16.62 -11.58 -12.06
C SER A 150 16.96 -10.62 -13.21
N ASP A 151 16.93 -11.12 -14.45
CA ASP A 151 17.26 -10.32 -15.62
C ASP A 151 16.16 -9.32 -15.96
N LEU A 152 14.89 -9.66 -15.70
CA LEU A 152 13.76 -8.74 -15.84
C LEU A 152 13.83 -7.62 -14.79
N ILE A 153 14.14 -7.93 -13.53
CA ILE A 153 14.32 -6.94 -12.44
C ILE A 153 15.47 -5.98 -12.77
N ARG A 154 16.60 -6.49 -13.25
CA ARG A 154 17.75 -5.67 -13.68
C ARG A 154 17.46 -4.84 -14.93
N ALA A 155 16.66 -5.34 -15.86
CA ALA A 155 16.22 -4.59 -17.03
C ALA A 155 15.13 -3.55 -16.69
N ALA A 156 14.38 -3.78 -15.60
CA ALA A 156 13.25 -2.96 -15.18
C ALA A 156 13.67 -1.58 -14.67
N SER A 157 14.83 -1.46 -14.01
CA SER A 157 15.38 -0.17 -13.58
C SER A 157 15.97 0.68 -14.72
N GLY A 158 16.02 0.12 -15.94
CA GLY A 158 16.26 0.88 -17.16
C GLY A 158 14.95 1.38 -17.78
N ALA A 159 15.04 2.34 -18.71
CA ALA A 159 13.89 2.86 -19.46
C ALA A 159 13.16 1.82 -20.35
N LYS A 160 13.52 0.54 -20.28
CA LYS A 160 12.89 -0.57 -21.01
C LYS A 160 11.43 -0.77 -20.59
N LEU A 161 11.12 -0.64 -19.30
CA LEU A 161 9.77 -0.90 -18.75
C LEU A 161 8.98 0.38 -18.42
N SER A 162 9.28 1.51 -19.08
CA SER A 162 8.56 2.78 -18.88
C SER A 162 7.54 3.10 -19.99
N SER A 163 7.15 2.12 -20.82
CA SER A 163 6.30 2.36 -22.00
C SER A 163 5.35 1.20 -22.32
N GLY A 164 4.36 1.44 -23.18
CA GLY A 164 3.38 0.43 -23.58
C GLY A 164 2.56 -0.09 -22.39
N GLU A 165 2.37 -1.40 -22.32
CA GLU A 165 1.60 -2.06 -21.25
C GLU A 165 2.22 -1.81 -19.86
N TRP A 166 3.55 -1.68 -19.77
CA TRP A 166 4.27 -1.38 -18.53
C TRP A 166 4.00 0.02 -17.95
N ALA A 167 3.46 0.94 -18.76
CA ALA A 167 3.04 2.27 -18.32
C ALA A 167 1.56 2.33 -17.86
N THR A 168 0.80 1.24 -17.99
CA THR A 168 -0.57 1.15 -17.45
C THR A 168 -0.55 0.97 -15.93
N PRO A 169 -1.63 1.26 -15.18
CA PRO A 169 -1.67 0.99 -13.73
C PRO A 169 -1.38 -0.48 -13.37
N LYS A 170 -1.78 -1.43 -14.23
CA LYS A 170 -1.46 -2.86 -14.12
C LYS A 170 0.03 -3.12 -14.32
N GLY A 171 0.64 -2.53 -15.36
CA GLY A 171 2.08 -2.61 -15.61
C GLY A 171 2.94 -1.95 -14.53
N VAL A 172 2.47 -0.86 -13.93
CA VAL A 172 3.12 -0.21 -12.78
C VAL A 172 3.05 -1.09 -11.53
N LEU A 173 1.93 -1.78 -11.28
CA LEU A 173 1.84 -2.79 -10.22
C LEU A 173 2.82 -3.97 -10.46
N ALA A 174 2.96 -4.43 -11.71
CA ALA A 174 3.94 -5.47 -12.06
C ALA A 174 5.38 -5.03 -11.73
N ARG A 175 5.73 -3.77 -12.01
CA ARG A 175 7.03 -3.19 -11.65
C ARG A 175 7.22 -3.08 -10.13
N ILE A 176 6.20 -2.63 -9.39
CA ILE A 176 6.24 -2.62 -7.92
C ILE A 176 6.53 -4.03 -7.38
N ILE A 177 5.88 -5.06 -7.92
CA ILE A 177 6.11 -6.47 -7.53
C ILE A 177 7.54 -6.93 -7.87
N LEU A 178 8.08 -6.59 -9.05
CA LEU A 178 9.47 -6.89 -9.41
C LEU A 178 10.46 -6.26 -8.42
N PHE A 179 10.27 -4.98 -8.11
CA PHE A 179 11.23 -4.16 -7.37
C PHE A 179 11.17 -4.31 -5.85
N ASP A 180 9.99 -4.56 -5.28
CA ASP A 180 9.81 -4.60 -3.82
C ASP A 180 9.60 -6.02 -3.27
N GLN A 181 9.11 -6.95 -4.09
CA GLN A 181 8.80 -8.32 -3.65
C GLN A 181 9.78 -9.33 -4.24
N LEU A 182 9.80 -9.48 -5.57
CA LEU A 182 10.62 -10.49 -6.25
C LEU A 182 12.13 -10.24 -6.08
N SER A 183 12.56 -8.98 -6.01
CA SER A 183 13.94 -8.59 -5.66
C SER A 183 14.41 -9.16 -4.31
N ARG A 184 13.55 -9.14 -3.29
CA ARG A 184 13.85 -9.62 -1.93
C ARG A 184 13.99 -11.14 -1.85
N ASN A 185 13.33 -11.86 -2.76
CA ASN A 185 13.54 -13.30 -2.97
C ASN A 185 14.78 -13.57 -3.83
N ALA A 186 14.84 -13.02 -5.05
CA ALA A 186 15.92 -13.25 -6.04
C ALA A 186 17.32 -12.95 -5.48
N PHE A 187 17.42 -11.91 -4.67
CA PHE A 187 18.68 -11.40 -4.13
C PHE A 187 18.75 -11.47 -2.61
N ARG A 188 18.01 -12.40 -1.97
CA ARG A 188 17.93 -12.51 -0.51
C ARG A 188 19.33 -12.48 0.15
N LYS A 189 19.45 -11.71 1.24
CA LYS A 189 20.68 -11.40 1.99
C LYS A 189 21.75 -10.58 1.23
N LYS A 190 21.51 -10.18 -0.02
CA LYS A 190 22.44 -9.33 -0.80
C LYS A 190 21.96 -7.88 -0.81
N LYS A 191 22.87 -6.92 -0.99
CA LYS A 191 22.52 -5.50 -1.13
C LYS A 191 21.60 -5.22 -2.32
N GLU A 192 21.68 -6.04 -3.38
CA GLU A 192 20.84 -5.94 -4.58
C GLU A 192 19.33 -6.11 -4.29
N ALA A 193 18.94 -6.80 -3.20
CA ALA A 193 17.54 -6.93 -2.78
C ALA A 193 16.84 -5.61 -2.46
N PHE A 194 17.60 -4.54 -2.17
CA PHE A 194 17.11 -3.21 -1.79
C PHE A 194 17.46 -2.14 -2.83
N ALA A 195 18.17 -2.51 -3.91
CA ALA A 195 18.65 -1.57 -4.92
C ALA A 195 17.52 -0.90 -5.74
N TYR A 196 16.28 -1.40 -5.59
CA TYR A 196 15.10 -0.99 -6.33
C TYR A 196 14.01 -0.35 -5.44
N ASP A 197 14.24 -0.24 -4.12
CA ASP A 197 13.27 0.29 -3.15
C ASP A 197 12.76 1.69 -3.56
N GLU A 198 13.65 2.60 -3.95
CA GLU A 198 13.31 3.97 -4.36
C GLU A 198 12.39 4.00 -5.60
N GLU A 199 12.63 3.15 -6.60
CA GLU A 199 11.80 3.10 -7.79
C GLU A 199 10.41 2.53 -7.49
N ALA A 200 10.33 1.47 -6.69
CA ALA A 200 9.06 0.93 -6.22
C ALA A 200 8.25 1.98 -5.43
N MET A 201 8.92 2.76 -4.59
CA MET A 201 8.34 3.84 -3.79
C MET A 201 7.79 4.96 -4.67
N GLN A 202 8.55 5.42 -5.67
CA GLN A 202 8.09 6.44 -6.63
C GLN A 202 6.88 5.97 -7.46
N LEU A 203 6.89 4.71 -7.91
CA LEU A 203 5.76 4.11 -8.62
C LEU A 203 4.50 4.02 -7.75
N SER A 204 4.66 3.64 -6.48
CA SER A 204 3.56 3.61 -5.51
C SER A 204 2.97 4.99 -5.23
N ARG A 205 3.83 5.98 -4.92
CA ARG A 205 3.44 7.39 -4.80
C ARG A 205 2.64 7.83 -6.02
N GLY A 206 3.09 7.46 -7.22
CA GLY A 206 2.39 7.74 -8.48
C GLY A 206 0.98 7.15 -8.56
N LEU A 207 0.79 5.89 -8.16
CA LEU A 207 -0.53 5.24 -8.19
C LEU A 207 -1.51 5.83 -7.17
N PHE A 208 -1.08 6.09 -5.92
CA PHE A 208 -1.98 6.66 -4.91
C PHE A 208 -2.30 8.13 -5.17
N ASN A 209 -1.31 8.98 -5.46
CA ASN A 209 -1.55 10.42 -5.69
C ASN A 209 -2.48 10.69 -6.89
N ASN A 210 -2.51 9.80 -7.87
CA ASN A 210 -3.39 9.90 -9.04
C ASN A 210 -4.68 9.04 -8.93
N ASN A 211 -4.93 8.41 -7.77
CA ASN A 211 -6.09 7.53 -7.52
C ASN A 211 -6.24 6.38 -8.55
N LEU A 212 -5.11 5.85 -9.03
CA LEU A 212 -5.04 4.81 -10.06
C LEU A 212 -5.16 3.38 -9.49
N THR A 213 -5.31 3.25 -8.17
CA THR A 213 -5.61 1.99 -7.47
C THR A 213 -7.12 1.65 -7.48
N LYS A 214 -7.96 2.56 -7.97
CA LYS A 214 -9.41 2.37 -8.08
C LYS A 214 -9.73 1.22 -9.06
N GLY A 215 -10.48 0.23 -8.57
CA GLY A 215 -10.84 -0.96 -9.34
C GLY A 215 -9.80 -2.10 -9.29
N LEU A 216 -8.64 -1.90 -8.65
CA LEU A 216 -7.77 -3.01 -8.27
C LEU A 216 -8.36 -3.78 -7.07
N PRO A 217 -8.23 -5.11 -6.99
CA PRO A 217 -8.64 -5.91 -5.84
C PRO A 217 -7.77 -5.60 -4.61
N THR A 218 -8.29 -5.87 -3.42
CA THR A 218 -7.68 -5.54 -2.12
C THR A 218 -6.18 -5.84 -2.04
N TYR A 219 -5.77 -7.09 -2.26
CA TYR A 219 -4.36 -7.47 -2.15
C TYR A 219 -3.44 -6.75 -3.14
N ALA A 220 -3.93 -6.41 -4.34
CA ALA A 220 -3.14 -5.61 -5.28
C ALA A 220 -2.89 -4.20 -4.72
N VAL A 221 -3.88 -3.58 -4.07
CA VAL A 221 -3.69 -2.29 -3.40
C VAL A 221 -2.77 -2.40 -2.18
N CYS A 222 -2.82 -3.50 -1.42
CA CYS A 222 -1.81 -3.77 -0.38
C CYS A 222 -0.39 -3.78 -0.96
N PHE A 223 -0.16 -4.47 -2.08
CA PHE A 223 1.16 -4.47 -2.75
C PHE A 223 1.57 -3.11 -3.29
N VAL A 224 0.64 -2.25 -3.74
CA VAL A 224 0.96 -0.83 -4.00
C VAL A 224 1.40 -0.13 -2.71
N GLY A 225 0.79 -0.44 -1.56
CA GLY A 225 1.16 0.12 -0.25
C GLY A 225 2.52 -0.32 0.30
N MET A 226 3.02 -1.52 -0.05
CA MET A 226 4.23 -2.07 0.58
C MET A 226 5.51 -1.25 0.39
N PRO A 227 5.85 -0.72 -0.81
CA PRO A 227 7.01 0.16 -0.98
C PRO A 227 7.00 1.40 -0.08
N LEU A 228 5.82 1.94 0.24
CA LEU A 228 5.67 3.09 1.13
C LEU A 228 5.88 2.70 2.60
N MET A 229 5.39 1.52 3.00
CA MET A 229 5.67 0.90 4.30
C MET A 229 7.16 0.54 4.49
N HIS A 230 7.91 0.42 3.39
CA HIS A 230 9.35 0.15 3.39
C HIS A 230 10.21 1.41 3.25
N SER A 231 9.61 2.59 3.12
CA SER A 231 10.28 3.89 3.12
C SER A 231 10.79 4.24 4.52
N GLU A 232 11.85 5.04 4.62
CA GLU A 232 12.28 5.67 5.89
C GLU A 232 11.70 7.09 6.05
N ASP A 233 10.63 7.44 5.31
CA ASP A 233 9.86 8.68 5.44
C ASP A 233 8.41 8.40 5.91
N LEU A 234 8.05 8.92 7.09
CA LEU A 234 6.70 8.79 7.67
C LEU A 234 5.61 9.42 6.78
N GLN A 235 5.94 10.37 5.90
CA GLN A 235 4.96 10.94 4.97
C GLN A 235 4.47 9.92 3.94
N ASP A 236 5.29 8.93 3.59
CA ASP A 236 4.87 7.80 2.74
C ASP A 236 3.92 6.87 3.48
N HIS A 237 4.13 6.66 4.78
CA HIS A 237 3.22 5.85 5.60
C HIS A 237 1.82 6.49 5.67
N TYR A 238 1.75 7.82 5.86
CA TYR A 238 0.48 8.54 5.81
C TYR A 238 -0.18 8.51 4.42
N LEU A 239 0.61 8.54 3.34
CA LEU A 239 0.10 8.38 1.98
C LEU A 239 -0.47 6.97 1.74
N ALA A 240 0.21 5.93 2.22
CA ALA A 240 -0.26 4.55 2.13
C ALA A 240 -1.56 4.33 2.92
N GLU A 241 -1.66 4.88 4.12
CA GLU A 241 -2.87 4.83 4.94
C GLU A 241 -4.03 5.59 4.28
N ALA A 242 -3.79 6.79 3.74
CA ALA A 242 -4.80 7.57 3.03
C ALA A 242 -5.26 6.85 1.75
N GLY A 243 -4.33 6.22 1.03
CA GLY A 243 -4.57 5.49 -0.22
C GLY A 243 -5.44 4.23 -0.10
N VAL A 244 -5.67 3.74 1.12
CA VAL A 244 -6.55 2.59 1.42
C VAL A 244 -7.77 2.97 2.28
N ALA A 245 -7.98 4.27 2.53
CA ALA A 245 -9.00 4.74 3.48
C ALA A 245 -10.44 4.40 3.06
N ASP A 246 -10.71 4.19 1.76
CA ASP A 246 -12.00 3.79 1.21
C ASP A 246 -12.36 2.31 1.51
N ARG A 247 -11.42 1.53 2.06
CA ARG A 247 -11.52 0.07 2.24
C ARG A 247 -11.16 -0.42 3.65
N ARG A 248 -11.19 0.45 4.67
CA ARG A 248 -10.78 0.11 6.05
C ARG A 248 -11.57 -1.05 6.70
N ASP A 249 -12.75 -1.38 6.18
CA ASP A 249 -13.55 -2.53 6.64
C ASP A 249 -13.11 -3.88 6.03
N ASP A 250 -12.26 -3.88 5.01
CA ASP A 250 -11.70 -5.09 4.42
C ASP A 250 -10.58 -5.66 5.31
N LYS A 251 -10.68 -6.96 5.64
CA LYS A 251 -9.72 -7.68 6.49
C LYS A 251 -8.28 -7.63 5.98
N GLY A 252 -8.08 -7.65 4.65
CA GLY A 252 -6.76 -7.52 4.03
C GLY A 252 -6.15 -6.13 4.22
N ILE A 253 -6.98 -5.08 4.17
CA ILE A 253 -6.56 -3.71 4.49
C ILE A 253 -6.29 -3.55 5.98
N GLN A 254 -7.10 -4.17 6.86
CA GLN A 254 -6.86 -4.14 8.31
C GLN A 254 -5.53 -4.81 8.67
N ALA A 255 -5.19 -5.93 8.03
CA ALA A 255 -3.89 -6.58 8.19
C ALA A 255 -2.74 -5.70 7.68
N PHE A 256 -2.90 -5.09 6.48
CA PHE A 256 -1.93 -4.14 5.93
C PHE A 256 -1.70 -2.93 6.87
N LEU A 257 -2.78 -2.28 7.33
CA LEU A 257 -2.71 -1.12 8.23
C LEU A 257 -2.07 -1.47 9.58
N LYS A 258 -2.28 -2.68 10.10
CA LYS A 258 -1.57 -3.17 11.30
C LYS A 258 -0.06 -3.21 11.07
N HIS A 259 0.39 -3.81 9.97
CA HIS A 259 1.81 -3.87 9.65
C HIS A 259 2.40 -2.50 9.33
N LEU A 260 1.65 -1.63 8.65
CA LEU A 260 2.06 -0.24 8.40
C LEU A 260 2.30 0.50 9.72
N LYS A 261 1.43 0.33 10.71
CA LYS A 261 1.61 0.88 12.06
C LYS A 261 2.85 0.31 12.78
N GLU A 262 3.06 -0.99 12.71
CA GLU A 262 4.28 -1.64 13.27
C GLU A 262 5.57 -1.10 12.63
N HIS A 263 5.55 -0.73 11.34
CA HIS A 263 6.67 -0.07 10.67
C HIS A 263 6.81 1.41 11.07
N SER A 264 5.69 2.15 11.16
CA SER A 264 5.69 3.55 11.65
C SER A 264 6.29 3.67 13.03
N GLU A 265 5.96 2.77 13.96
CA GLU A 265 6.47 2.78 15.35
C GLU A 265 8.00 2.65 15.40
N VAL A 266 8.61 1.89 14.48
CA VAL A 266 10.07 1.77 14.37
C VAL A 266 10.69 3.07 13.83
N LEU A 267 10.08 3.71 12.83
CA LEU A 267 10.53 5.01 12.31
C LEU A 267 10.31 6.15 13.32
N GLU A 268 9.21 6.16 14.07
CA GLU A 268 8.95 7.14 15.14
C GLU A 268 9.98 7.03 16.27
N ARG A 269 10.47 5.81 16.55
CA ARG A 269 11.50 5.57 17.58
C ARG A 269 12.92 5.92 17.10
N PHE A 270 13.33 5.48 15.91
CA PHE A 270 14.73 5.55 15.46
C PHE A 270 14.99 6.54 14.31
N GLY A 271 13.95 7.08 13.68
CA GLY A 271 14.04 7.90 12.47
C GLY A 271 14.48 7.14 11.20
N ARG A 272 14.65 5.82 11.29
CA ARG A 272 15.17 4.91 10.25
C ARG A 272 14.89 3.46 10.62
N TYR A 273 15.22 2.51 9.74
CA TYR A 273 15.20 1.08 10.02
C TYR A 273 16.59 0.56 10.45
N PRO A 274 16.80 0.19 11.73
CA PRO A 274 18.13 -0.21 12.21
C PRO A 274 18.69 -1.46 11.51
N HIS A 275 17.82 -2.39 11.09
CA HIS A 275 18.21 -3.61 10.37
C HIS A 275 18.84 -3.34 8.99
N ARG A 276 18.73 -2.10 8.47
CA ARG A 276 19.35 -1.64 7.21
C ARG A 276 20.65 -0.85 7.41
N ASN A 277 21.16 -0.75 8.65
CA ASN A 277 22.36 0.04 8.92
C ASN A 277 23.60 -0.46 8.14
N SER A 278 23.90 -1.76 8.16
CA SER A 278 25.03 -2.35 7.40
C SER A 278 24.87 -2.23 5.88
N LEU A 279 23.63 -2.31 5.38
CA LEU A 279 23.29 -2.09 3.97
C LEU A 279 23.74 -0.69 3.53
N TYR A 280 23.33 0.34 4.27
CA TYR A 280 23.58 1.76 4.00
C TYR A 280 24.91 2.31 4.58
N GLY A 281 25.74 1.47 5.21
CA GLY A 281 27.01 1.90 5.81
C GLY A 281 26.84 2.85 7.01
N ARG A 282 25.73 2.72 7.76
CA ARG A 282 25.44 3.51 8.96
C ARG A 282 25.98 2.80 10.20
N GLU A 283 26.51 3.56 11.15
CA GLU A 283 26.80 3.04 12.48
C GLU A 283 25.49 2.74 13.23
N THR A 284 25.43 1.58 13.89
CA THR A 284 24.32 1.15 14.75
C THR A 284 24.55 1.65 16.17
N THR A 285 23.56 2.31 16.76
CA THR A 285 23.65 2.80 18.15
C THR A 285 23.47 1.67 19.16
N GLU A 286 23.82 1.90 20.43
CA GLU A 286 23.59 0.93 21.51
C GLU A 286 22.10 0.56 21.63
N GLU A 287 21.20 1.55 21.59
CA GLU A 287 19.75 1.32 21.64
C GLU A 287 19.23 0.52 20.43
N GLU A 288 19.75 0.82 19.23
CA GLU A 288 19.42 0.06 18.02
C GLU A 288 19.91 -1.39 18.11
N GLN A 289 21.09 -1.63 18.67
CA GLN A 289 21.66 -2.96 18.86
C GLN A 289 20.86 -3.77 19.90
N GLU A 290 20.45 -3.15 21.01
CA GLU A 290 19.55 -3.74 22.00
C GLU A 290 18.20 -4.10 21.38
N PHE A 291 17.60 -3.17 20.61
CA PHE A 291 16.36 -3.43 19.89
C PHE A 291 16.49 -4.62 18.95
N LEU A 292 17.48 -4.62 18.04
CA LEU A 292 17.69 -5.69 17.05
C LEU A 292 17.90 -7.06 17.68
N SER A 293 18.59 -7.11 18.83
CA SER A 293 18.85 -8.32 19.60
C SER A 293 17.67 -8.76 20.48
N GLY A 294 16.72 -7.86 20.72
CA GLY A 294 15.64 -8.02 21.69
C GLY A 294 14.40 -8.78 21.19
N PRO A 295 13.46 -9.07 22.11
CA PRO A 295 12.16 -9.64 21.76
C PRO A 295 11.34 -8.69 20.88
N ASP A 296 11.47 -7.37 21.11
CA ASP A 296 10.69 -6.31 20.45
C ASP A 296 11.01 -6.12 18.97
N CYS A 297 12.18 -6.57 18.49
CA CYS A 297 12.50 -6.51 17.06
C CYS A 297 11.56 -7.42 16.25
N PRO A 298 10.77 -6.86 15.31
CA PRO A 298 9.71 -7.60 14.65
C PRO A 298 10.25 -8.62 13.63
N GLY A 299 9.44 -9.65 13.35
CA GLY A 299 9.84 -10.73 12.45
C GLY A 299 10.23 -10.28 11.03
N TRP A 300 9.63 -9.20 10.53
CA TRP A 300 9.96 -8.62 9.22
C TRP A 300 11.33 -7.93 9.18
N ALA A 301 11.81 -7.38 10.31
CA ALA A 301 13.17 -6.83 10.42
C ALA A 301 14.19 -7.97 10.53
N LYS A 302 13.88 -8.99 11.35
CA LYS A 302 14.73 -10.17 11.56
C LYS A 302 14.98 -10.97 10.27
N SER A 303 13.99 -11.08 9.38
CA SER A 303 14.11 -11.80 8.10
C SER A 303 14.93 -11.05 7.03
N GLN A 304 15.22 -9.77 7.24
CA GLN A 304 15.93 -8.89 6.30
C GLN A 304 17.36 -8.54 6.74
N LEU A 305 17.86 -9.11 7.85
CA LEU A 305 19.24 -8.93 8.28
C LEU A 305 20.21 -9.45 7.20
N VAL A 306 20.97 -8.52 6.62
CA VAL A 306 22.06 -8.79 5.67
C VAL A 306 23.22 -9.42 6.45
N THR A 307 23.79 -10.51 5.92
CA THR A 307 25.04 -11.08 6.41
C THR A 307 26.22 -10.45 5.66
N ASP A 308 27.35 -10.25 6.32
CA ASP A 308 28.53 -9.55 5.77
C ASP A 308 29.37 -10.43 4.81
N ASP A 309 28.70 -11.26 3.98
CA ASP A 309 29.30 -12.20 3.01
C ASP A 309 29.66 -11.53 1.65
#